data_AF-A0A1F3RAC3-F1
#
_entry.id   AF-A0A1F3RAC3-F1
#
_cell.length_a   1.000
_cell.length_b   1.000
_cell.length_c   1.000
_cell.angle_alpha   90.00
_cell.angle_beta   90.00
_cell.angle_gamma   90.00
#
_symmetry.space_group_name_H-M   'P 1'
#
loop_
_entity.id
_entity.type
_entity.pdbx_description
1 polymer ?
#
loop_
_entity_poly.entity_id
_entity_poly.type
_entity_poly.pdbx_seq_one_letter_code
_entity_poly.pdbx_strand_id
1 'polypeptide(L)'
;MGFVVSKNVLKIKKNNMKKYDTLFLSLGTFLSLFPIYAFFGWIYVCIIYPELSQPELVAMYNSQLLFDFFNARSLFFTVCGLLAGILLLISLVYSLQNNGNKTLKTIKVILFVMNAFFTFFQLWSLM
;
A
#
# COMPACT_ATOMS: atom_id res chain seq x y z
N MET A 1 -1.54 -40.76 -22.95
CA MET A 1 -2.01 -40.27 -21.63
C MET A 1 -1.12 -39.20 -20.98
N GLY A 2 0.20 -39.12 -21.23
CA GLY A 2 1.09 -38.13 -20.58
C GLY A 2 0.83 -36.64 -20.90
N PHE A 3 0.29 -36.31 -22.07
CA PHE A 3 0.03 -34.91 -22.46
C PHE A 3 -1.16 -34.25 -21.74
N VAL A 4 -2.14 -35.03 -21.29
CA VAL A 4 -3.34 -34.51 -20.60
C VAL A 4 -3.03 -34.17 -19.14
N VAL A 5 -2.19 -34.99 -18.49
CA VAL A 5 -1.71 -34.73 -17.12
C VAL A 5 -0.86 -33.45 -17.08
N SER A 6 0.04 -33.26 -18.06
CA SER A 6 0.85 -32.04 -18.17
C SER A 6 0.02 -30.76 -18.33
N LYS A 7 -1.01 -30.79 -19.19
CA LYS A 7 -1.93 -29.64 -19.36
C LYS A 7 -2.73 -29.33 -18.09
N ASN A 8 -3.18 -30.34 -17.36
CA ASN A 8 -3.90 -30.14 -16.10
C ASN A 8 -2.99 -29.56 -15.00
N VAL A 9 -1.75 -30.03 -14.88
CA VAL A 9 -0.77 -29.49 -13.91
C VAL A 9 -0.42 -28.02 -14.23
N LEU A 10 -0.21 -27.69 -15.51
CA LEU A 10 0.01 -26.31 -15.97
C LEU A 10 -1.20 -25.41 -15.69
N LYS A 11 -2.42 -25.93 -15.86
CA LYS A 11 -3.66 -25.19 -15.60
C LYS A 11 -3.89 -24.94 -14.11
N ILE A 12 -3.59 -25.92 -13.25
CA ILE A 12 -3.64 -25.79 -11.79
C ILE A 12 -2.59 -24.78 -11.31
N LYS A 13 -1.36 -24.87 -11.81
CA LYS A 13 -0.28 -23.92 -11.47
C LYS A 13 -0.65 -22.50 -11.88
N LYS A 14 -1.19 -22.31 -13.09
CA LYS A 14 -1.66 -21.00 -13.58
C LYS A 14 -2.83 -20.43 -12.77
N ASN A 15 -3.78 -21.27 -12.34
CA ASN A 15 -4.90 -20.83 -11.49
C ASN A 15 -4.43 -20.46 -10.08
N ASN A 16 -3.52 -21.23 -9.48
CA ASN A 16 -2.96 -20.92 -8.17
C ASN A 16 -2.19 -19.61 -8.20
N MET A 17 -1.35 -19.38 -9.22
CA MET A 17 -0.59 -18.14 -9.34
C MET A 17 -1.48 -16.90 -9.55
N LYS A 18 -2.61 -17.03 -10.27
CA LYS A 18 -3.64 -15.95 -10.32
C LYS A 18 -4.26 -15.67 -8.96
N LYS A 19 -4.53 -16.70 -8.14
CA LYS A 19 -5.09 -16.54 -6.80
C LYS A 19 -4.14 -15.77 -5.87
N TYR A 20 -2.84 -16.10 -5.91
CA TYR A 20 -1.83 -15.39 -5.12
C TYR A 20 -1.65 -13.94 -5.58
N ASP A 21 -1.68 -13.68 -6.88
CA ASP A 21 -1.63 -12.31 -7.41
C ASP A 21 -2.79 -11.44 -6.89
N THR A 22 -4.02 -11.96 -6.92
CA THR A 22 -5.18 -11.25 -6.38
C THR A 22 -5.06 -11.03 -4.87
N LEU A 23 -4.55 -12.02 -4.12
CA LEU A 23 -4.33 -11.89 -2.67
C LEU A 23 -3.28 -10.84 -2.34
N PHE A 24 -2.15 -10.81 -3.05
CA PHE A 24 -1.11 -9.81 -2.85
C PHE A 24 -1.60 -8.41 -3.22
N LEU A 25 -2.37 -8.29 -4.29
CA LEU A 25 -3.00 -7.03 -4.67
C LEU A 25 -3.98 -6.55 -3.60
N SER A 26 -4.88 -7.43 -3.11
CA SER A 26 -5.87 -7.04 -2.11
C SER A 26 -5.24 -6.66 -0.77
N LEU A 27 -4.29 -7.48 -0.29
CA LEU A 27 -3.58 -7.21 0.97
C LEU A 27 -2.72 -5.95 0.85
N GLY A 28 -1.99 -5.79 -0.26
CA GLY A 28 -1.19 -4.59 -0.51
C GLY A 28 -2.04 -3.32 -0.58
N THR A 29 -3.20 -3.40 -1.25
CA THR A 29 -4.14 -2.26 -1.32
C THR A 29 -4.71 -1.94 0.05
N PHE A 30 -5.13 -2.96 0.82
CA PHE A 30 -5.63 -2.75 2.18
C PHE A 30 -4.58 -2.10 3.09
N LEU A 31 -3.33 -2.58 3.05
CA LEU A 31 -2.23 -2.03 3.84
C LEU A 31 -1.85 -0.61 3.40
N SER A 32 -2.05 -0.24 2.13
CA SER A 32 -1.81 1.12 1.65
C SER A 32 -2.79 2.16 2.21
N LEU A 33 -3.94 1.73 2.77
CA LEU A 33 -4.90 2.63 3.40
C LEU A 33 -4.32 3.31 4.65
N PHE A 34 -3.39 2.66 5.35
CA PHE A 34 -2.77 3.21 6.57
C PHE A 34 -1.93 4.47 6.31
N PRO A 35 -0.91 4.46 5.42
CA PRO A 35 -0.18 5.68 5.11
C PRO A 35 -1.05 6.75 4.44
N ILE A 36 -2.09 6.36 3.68
CA ILE A 36 -3.09 7.31 3.13
C ILE A 36 -3.86 8.00 4.26
N TYR A 37 -4.33 7.23 5.25
CA TYR A 37 -5.05 7.75 6.41
C TYR A 37 -4.19 8.74 7.21
N ALA A 38 -2.91 8.44 7.40
CA ALA A 38 -1.95 9.33 8.04
C ALA A 38 -1.82 10.67 7.31
N PHE A 39 -1.73 10.64 5.98
CA PHE A 39 -1.70 11.86 5.16
C PHE A 39 -2.95 12.73 5.31
N PHE A 40 -4.14 12.12 5.33
CA PHE A 40 -5.38 12.89 5.57
C PHE A 40 -5.44 13.46 6.97
N GLY A 41 -4.91 12.75 7.97
CA GLY A 41 -4.75 13.29 9.32
C GLY A 41 -3.85 14.51 9.37
N TRP A 42 -2.74 14.49 8.62
CA TRP A 42 -1.86 15.64 8.51
C TRP A 42 -2.57 16.85 7.89
N ILE A 43 -3.27 16.64 6.77
CA ILE A 43 -4.06 17.71 6.11
C ILE A 43 -5.09 18.30 7.08
N TYR A 44 -5.80 17.45 7.82
CA TYR A 44 -6.80 17.89 8.78
C TYR A 44 -6.21 18.84 9.84
N VAL A 45 -5.05 18.47 10.40
CA VAL A 45 -4.35 19.30 11.41
C VAL A 45 -3.90 20.64 10.79
N CYS A 46 -3.35 20.63 9.58
CA CYS A 46 -2.99 21.86 8.87
C CYS A 46 -4.19 22.79 8.61
N ILE A 47 -5.37 22.23 8.34
CA ILE A 47 -6.59 23.01 8.07
C ILE A 47 -7.17 23.60 9.35
N ILE A 48 -7.15 22.85 10.45
CA ILE A 48 -7.75 23.30 11.72
C ILE A 48 -6.86 24.29 12.46
N TYR A 49 -5.54 24.19 12.33
CA TYR A 49 -4.58 25.06 13.02
C TYR A 49 -3.68 25.84 12.06
N PRO A 50 -4.22 26.65 11.15
CA PRO A 50 -3.44 27.34 10.12
C PRO A 50 -2.46 28.37 10.71
N GLU A 51 -2.71 28.86 11.91
CA GLU A 51 -1.87 29.81 12.64
C GLU A 51 -0.63 29.19 13.29
N LEU A 52 -0.56 27.87 13.43
CA LEU A 52 0.54 27.20 14.10
C LEU A 52 1.78 27.11 13.18
N SER A 53 2.94 27.26 13.80
CA SER A 53 4.20 26.99 13.11
C SER A 53 4.33 25.49 12.80
N GLN A 54 5.15 25.15 11.80
CA GLN A 54 5.40 23.76 11.42
C GLN A 54 5.72 22.81 12.61
N PRO A 55 6.62 23.14 13.57
CA PRO A 55 6.89 22.25 14.70
C PRO A 55 5.68 22.07 15.63
N GLU A 56 4.85 23.10 15.79
CA GLU A 56 3.62 23.03 16.60
C GLU A 56 2.54 22.20 15.90
N LEU A 57 2.44 22.28 14.57
CA LEU A 57 1.58 21.42 13.77
C LEU A 57 1.99 19.94 13.90
N VAL A 58 3.29 19.64 13.90
CA VAL A 58 3.80 18.27 14.14
C VAL A 58 3.42 17.80 15.54
N ALA A 59 3.61 18.63 16.55
CA ALA A 59 3.22 18.30 17.92
C ALA A 59 1.70 18.05 18.04
N MET A 60 0.88 18.87 17.38
CA MET A 60 -0.57 18.72 17.35
C MET A 60 -1.01 17.45 16.62
N TYR A 61 -0.41 17.16 15.47
CA TYR A 61 -0.64 15.93 14.72
C TYR A 61 -0.29 14.67 15.53
N ASN A 62 0.77 14.75 16.33
CA ASN A 62 1.13 13.66 17.22
C ASN A 62 0.21 13.54 18.45
N SER A 63 -0.39 14.65 18.91
CA SER A 63 -1.20 14.70 20.13
C SER A 63 -2.71 14.51 19.96
N GLN A 64 -3.28 14.71 18.76
CA GLN A 64 -4.73 14.63 18.57
C GLN A 64 -5.29 13.20 18.66
N LEU A 65 -6.40 13.10 19.43
CA LEU A 65 -7.17 11.91 19.83
C LEU A 65 -7.90 11.16 18.70
N LEU A 66 -8.15 11.78 17.55
CA LEU A 66 -8.74 11.11 16.36
C LEU A 66 -7.87 9.94 15.84
N PHE A 67 -6.63 9.83 16.34
CA PHE A 67 -5.62 8.85 15.94
C PHE A 67 -5.11 7.99 17.12
N ASP A 68 -5.72 8.06 18.31
CA ASP A 68 -5.28 7.42 19.57
C ASP A 68 -5.31 5.89 19.61
N PHE A 69 -5.85 5.22 18.59
CA PHE A 69 -6.01 3.77 18.62
C PHE A 69 -4.67 2.99 18.59
N PHE A 70 -3.55 3.63 18.22
CA PHE A 70 -2.24 2.97 18.17
C PHE A 70 -1.14 3.91 18.69
N ASN A 71 -0.63 3.68 19.90
CA ASN A 71 0.44 4.48 20.53
C ASN A 71 1.83 4.39 19.83
N ALA A 72 1.94 3.69 18.69
CA ALA A 72 3.17 3.50 17.91
C ALA A 72 3.00 3.92 16.41
N ARG A 73 2.27 5.02 16.18
CA ARG A 73 1.65 5.43 14.90
C ARG A 73 2.58 5.48 13.70
N SER A 74 3.67 6.23 13.81
CA SER A 74 4.46 6.60 12.64
C SER A 74 5.24 5.43 12.09
N LEU A 75 5.82 4.61 12.97
CA LEU A 75 6.56 3.42 12.60
C LEU A 75 5.62 2.31 12.11
N PHE A 76 4.45 2.13 12.74
CA PHE A 76 3.44 1.17 12.27
C PHE A 76 2.93 1.51 10.86
N PHE A 77 2.50 2.75 10.61
CA PHE A 77 2.03 3.15 9.28
C PHE A 77 3.13 3.07 8.22
N THR A 78 4.37 3.37 8.60
CA THR A 78 5.55 3.19 7.73
C THR A 78 5.75 1.71 7.39
N VAL A 79 5.72 0.82 8.38
CA VAL A 79 5.86 -0.63 8.18
C VAL A 79 4.71 -1.16 7.30
N CYS A 80 3.47 -0.74 7.54
CA CYS A 80 2.34 -1.07 6.68
C CYS A 80 2.53 -0.59 5.24
N GLY A 81 2.99 0.65 5.05
CA GLY A 81 3.28 1.20 3.73
C GLY A 81 4.41 0.48 2.99
N LEU A 82 5.48 0.11 3.70
CA LEU A 82 6.58 -0.68 3.14
C LEU A 82 6.13 -2.09 2.76
N LEU A 83 5.38 -2.78 3.63
CA LEU A 83 4.81 -4.10 3.34
C LEU A 83 3.82 -4.03 2.17
N ALA A 84 2.95 -3.01 2.14
CA ALA A 84 2.06 -2.74 1.01
C ALA A 84 2.85 -2.58 -0.29
N GLY A 85 3.93 -1.80 -0.26
CA GLY A 85 4.81 -1.57 -1.40
C GLY A 85 5.41 -2.86 -1.94
N ILE A 86 5.93 -3.72 -1.06
CA ILE A 86 6.48 -5.03 -1.43
C ILE A 86 5.40 -5.92 -2.08
N LEU A 87 4.23 -6.02 -1.47
CA LEU A 87 3.13 -6.86 -1.99
C LEU A 87 2.62 -6.38 -3.35
N LEU A 88 2.43 -5.06 -3.50
CA LEU A 88 2.02 -4.44 -4.76
C LEU A 88 3.10 -4.60 -5.85
N LEU A 89 4.38 -4.49 -5.48
CA LEU A 89 5.49 -4.70 -6.40
C LEU A 89 5.56 -6.16 -6.89
N ILE A 90 5.40 -7.14 -6.00
CA ILE A 90 5.33 -8.56 -6.36
C ILE A 90 4.17 -8.81 -7.33
N SER A 91 2.98 -8.26 -7.04
CA SER A 91 1.81 -8.36 -7.91
C SER A 91 2.03 -7.71 -9.29
N LEU A 92 2.76 -6.59 -9.33
CA LEU A 92 3.10 -5.87 -10.54
C LEU A 92 4.10 -6.65 -11.41
N VAL A 93 5.21 -7.11 -10.83
CA VAL A 93 6.22 -7.93 -11.52
C VAL A 93 5.58 -9.18 -12.10
N TYR A 94 4.73 -9.86 -11.32
CA TYR A 94 3.98 -11.01 -11.79
C TYR A 94 3.04 -10.68 -12.95
N SER A 95 2.39 -9.51 -12.88
CA SER A 95 1.53 -9.03 -13.96
C SER A 95 2.31 -8.73 -15.22
N LEU A 96 3.53 -8.19 -15.13
CA LEU A 96 4.39 -7.86 -16.27
C LEU A 96 4.92 -9.11 -16.98
N GLN A 97 5.30 -10.14 -16.22
CA GLN A 97 5.78 -11.42 -16.76
C GLN A 97 4.68 -12.21 -17.46
N ASN A 98 3.41 -11.98 -17.11
CA ASN A 98 2.28 -12.57 -17.82
C ASN A 98 1.74 -11.62 -18.90
N ASN A 99 1.26 -12.20 -20.01
CA ASN A 99 0.46 -11.49 -21.01
C ASN A 99 -0.96 -11.18 -20.48
N GLY A 100 -1.04 -10.59 -19.28
CA GLY A 100 -2.27 -10.12 -18.66
C GLY A 100 -2.76 -8.80 -19.25
N ASN A 101 -4.03 -8.49 -18.97
CA ASN A 101 -4.74 -7.29 -19.42
C ASN A 101 -3.97 -5.99 -19.13
N LYS A 102 -3.80 -5.13 -20.14
CA LYS A 102 -3.08 -3.85 -20.05
C LYS A 102 -3.71 -2.91 -19.01
N THR A 103 -5.03 -2.88 -18.89
CA THR A 103 -5.73 -2.04 -17.92
C THR A 103 -5.41 -2.42 -16.47
N LEU A 104 -5.36 -3.73 -16.18
CA LEU A 104 -5.03 -4.21 -14.83
C LEU A 104 -3.57 -3.87 -14.46
N LYS A 105 -2.65 -3.93 -15.43
CA LYS A 105 -1.26 -3.49 -15.23
C LYS A 105 -1.20 -2.01 -14.84
N THR A 106 -1.91 -1.15 -15.55
CA THR A 106 -1.98 0.29 -15.24
C THR A 106 -2.53 0.54 -13.84
N ILE A 107 -3.61 -0.14 -13.43
CA ILE A 107 -4.17 0.01 -12.08
C ILE A 107 -3.14 -0.39 -11.01
N LYS A 108 -2.43 -1.51 -11.18
CA LYS A 108 -1.38 -1.93 -10.24
C LYS A 108 -0.24 -0.93 -10.13
N VAL A 109 0.18 -0.33 -11.26
CA VAL A 109 1.19 0.75 -11.26
C VAL A 109 0.68 1.94 -10.43
N ILE A 110 -0.55 2.39 -10.67
CA ILE A 110 -1.13 3.53 -9.96
C ILE A 110 -1.17 3.25 -8.46
N LEU A 111 -1.67 2.08 -8.04
CA LEU A 111 -1.72 1.70 -6.63
C LEU A 111 -0.31 1.67 -5.99
N PHE A 112 0.68 1.14 -6.70
CA PHE A 112 2.06 1.12 -6.22
C PHE A 112 2.63 2.54 -6.07
N VAL A 113 2.46 3.40 -7.07
CA VAL A 113 2.95 4.79 -7.05
C VAL A 113 2.27 5.59 -5.94
N MET A 114 0.95 5.46 -5.79
CA MET A 114 0.21 6.08 -4.70
C MET A 114 0.74 5.63 -3.35
N ASN A 115 0.86 4.32 -3.13
CA ASN A 115 1.40 3.80 -1.87
C ASN A 115 2.82 4.31 -1.59
N ALA A 116 3.70 4.34 -2.60
CA ALA A 116 5.05 4.86 -2.46
C ALA A 116 5.06 6.33 -2.06
N PHE A 117 4.22 7.17 -2.67
CA PHE A 117 4.08 8.58 -2.33
C PHE A 117 3.66 8.78 -0.86
N PHE A 118 2.59 8.11 -0.42
CA PHE A 118 2.11 8.27 0.96
C PHE A 118 3.06 7.67 2.00
N THR A 119 3.75 6.58 1.66
CA THR A 119 4.77 6.00 2.55
C THR A 119 5.97 6.93 2.67
N PHE A 120 6.39 7.56 1.58
CA PHE A 120 7.48 8.55 1.60
C PHE A 120 7.09 9.80 2.41
N PHE A 121 5.86 10.28 2.26
CA PHE A 121 5.32 11.34 3.10
C PHE A 121 5.40 10.97 4.60
N GLN A 122 5.05 9.73 4.94
CA GLN A 122 5.14 9.25 6.31
C GLN A 122 6.58 9.21 6.83
N LEU A 123 7.54 8.80 6.00
CA LEU A 123 8.97 8.84 6.33
C LEU A 123 9.49 10.27 6.51
N TRP A 124 9.00 11.22 5.70
CA TRP A 124 9.32 12.64 5.88
C TRP A 124 8.79 13.17 7.22
N SER A 125 7.56 12.80 7.61
CA SER A 125 6.97 13.22 8.89
C SER A 125 7.70 12.66 10.13
N LEU A 126 8.59 11.69 9.93
CA LEU A 126 9.40 11.05 10.96
C LEU A 126 10.79 11.70 11.15
N MET A 127 11.25 12.49 10.19
CA MET A 127 12.53 13.22 10.22
C MET A 127 12.37 14.60 10.85
#